data_AF-A0A1B1N1S3-F1
#
_entry.id   AF-A0A1B1N1S3-F1
#
_cell.length_a   1.000
_cell.length_b   1.000
_cell.length_c   1.000
_cell.angle_alpha   90.00
_cell.angle_beta   90.00
_cell.angle_gamma   90.00
#
_symmetry.space_group_name_H-M   'P 1'
#
loop_
_entity.id
_entity.type
_entity.pdbx_description
1 polymer ?
#
loop_
_entity_poly.entity_id
_entity_poly.type
_entity_poly.pdbx_seq_one_letter_code
_entity_poly.pdbx_strand_id
1 'polypeptide(L)'
;MGYSEPPYKPGTLVQEIELIEKSTFVRVYDGENSGMYGGWFMKADDIRGLTPSQIQEKFALPTTPKFIADVELDAGTRIRTGTANPLFGFQGGGQQFDLMGQRVGNFTNPRPLP
;
A
#
# COMPACT_ATOMS: atom_id res chain seq x y z
N MET A 1 16.68 9.65 3.00
CA MET A 1 17.05 8.25 2.68
C MET A 1 16.10 7.76 1.60
N GLY A 2 16.61 7.48 0.41
CA GLY A 2 15.84 6.97 -0.72
C GLY A 2 15.99 5.45 -0.82
N TYR A 3 14.96 4.77 -1.32
CA TYR A 3 15.04 3.36 -1.67
C TYR A 3 16.14 3.13 -2.72
N SER A 4 16.90 2.04 -2.60
CA SER A 4 17.93 1.66 -3.59
C SER A 4 17.33 1.35 -4.96
N GLU A 5 16.09 0.86 -4.97
CA GLU A 5 15.27 0.67 -6.16
C GLU A 5 13.93 1.39 -5.97
N PRO A 6 13.42 2.11 -6.99
CA PRO A 6 12.21 2.90 -6.83
C PRO A 6 10.99 2.00 -6.60
N PRO A 7 10.13 2.32 -5.62
CA PRO A 7 8.92 1.54 -5.34
C PRO A 7 7.87 1.65 -6.45
N TYR A 8 7.87 2.77 -7.18
CA TYR A 8 7.04 2.99 -8.36
C TYR A 8 7.77 2.62 -9.64
N LYS A 9 7.06 2.04 -10.61
CA LYS A 9 7.62 1.62 -11.89
C LYS A 9 8.22 2.82 -12.65
N PRO A 10 9.54 2.84 -12.94
CA PRO A 10 10.15 3.91 -13.72
C PRO A 10 9.44 4.12 -15.06
N GLY A 11 9.26 5.38 -15.45
CA GLY A 11 8.55 5.73 -16.69
C GLY A 11 7.03 5.65 -16.60
N THR A 12 6.44 5.34 -15.43
CA THR A 12 5.01 5.51 -15.19
C THR A 12 4.73 6.85 -14.50
N LEU A 13 3.54 7.41 -14.73
CA LEU A 13 3.11 8.63 -14.06
C LEU A 13 2.84 8.32 -12.59
N VAL A 14 3.71 8.84 -11.73
CA VAL A 14 3.45 8.95 -10.30
C VAL A 14 2.72 10.26 -10.06
N GLN A 15 1.55 10.20 -9.43
CA GLN A 15 0.69 11.37 -9.21
C GLN A 15 0.57 11.65 -7.72
N GLU A 16 0.72 12.91 -7.35
CA GLU A 16 0.28 13.41 -6.05
C GLU A 16 -1.16 13.88 -6.19
N ILE A 17 -2.04 13.35 -5.35
CA ILE A 17 -3.46 13.68 -5.34
C ILE A 17 -3.87 14.15 -3.95
N GLU A 18 -4.82 15.07 -3.91
CA GLU A 18 -5.48 15.50 -2.69
C GLU A 18 -6.86 14.84 -2.62
N LEU A 19 -7.16 14.15 -1.53
CA LEU A 19 -8.47 13.53 -1.34
C LEU A 19 -9.54 14.62 -1.20
N ILE A 20 -10.58 14.56 -2.03
CA ILE A 20 -11.70 15.51 -1.94
C ILE A 20 -12.73 15.13 -0.86
N GLU A 21 -12.73 13.87 -0.45
CA GLU A 21 -13.65 13.32 0.54
C GLU A 21 -12.93 12.28 1.41
N LYS A 22 -13.51 12.00 2.58
CA LYS A 22 -13.01 10.94 3.46
C LYS A 22 -13.06 9.61 2.71
N SER A 23 -11.92 8.92 2.64
CA SER A 23 -11.76 7.70 1.85
C SER A 23 -11.20 6.57 2.70
N THR A 24 -11.66 5.35 2.46
CA THR A 24 -11.18 4.14 3.15
C THR A 24 -10.35 3.28 2.21
N PHE A 25 -9.16 2.92 2.67
CA PHE A 25 -8.20 2.05 2.02
C PHE A 25 -7.87 0.88 2.94
N VAL A 26 -6.96 0.02 2.50
CA VAL A 26 -6.44 -1.07 3.31
C VAL A 26 -4.93 -1.12 3.26
N ARG A 27 -4.34 -1.55 4.38
CA ARG A 27 -2.91 -1.80 4.50
C ARG A 27 -2.68 -3.26 4.88
N VAL A 28 -1.77 -3.90 4.18
CA VAL A 28 -1.30 -5.26 4.48
C VAL A 28 0.09 -5.21 5.11
N TYR A 29 0.35 -6.12 6.04
CA TYR A 29 1.60 -6.17 6.79
C TYR A 29 1.85 -7.57 7.38
N ASP A 30 3.09 -7.88 7.76
CA ASP A 30 3.47 -9.20 8.29
C ASP A 30 3.54 -9.27 9.83
N GLY A 31 3.58 -8.11 10.50
CA GLY A 31 3.69 -8.00 11.96
C GLY A 31 5.10 -8.21 12.52
N GLU A 32 6.07 -8.50 11.66
CA GLU A 32 7.47 -8.82 12.02
C GLU A 32 8.44 -7.80 11.42
N ASN A 33 8.40 -7.60 10.11
CA ASN A 33 9.25 -6.66 9.37
C ASN A 33 8.47 -5.41 8.93
N SER A 34 7.14 -5.53 8.85
CA SER A 34 6.20 -4.47 8.47
C SER A 34 5.08 -4.40 9.51
N GLY A 35 4.85 -3.22 10.06
CA GLY A 35 3.82 -2.96 11.07
C GLY A 35 2.53 -2.36 10.50
N MET A 36 1.51 -2.29 11.33
CA MET A 36 0.21 -1.68 11.02
C MET A 36 0.31 -0.20 10.63
N TYR A 37 1.17 0.58 11.31
CA TYR A 37 1.31 2.03 11.07
C TYR A 37 2.40 2.38 10.05
N GLY A 38 2.31 1.82 8.84
CA GLY A 38 3.26 2.14 7.76
C GLY A 38 2.61 2.96 6.65
N GLY A 39 3.45 3.60 5.85
CA GLY A 39 3.01 4.62 4.89
C GLY A 39 2.43 4.09 3.58
N TRP A 40 2.42 2.77 3.34
CA TRP A 40 1.97 2.16 2.09
C TRP A 40 0.61 1.46 2.25
N PHE A 41 -0.29 1.68 1.31
CA PHE A 41 -1.67 1.15 1.32
C PHE A 41 -2.23 1.00 -0.10
N MET A 42 -3.37 0.33 -0.23
CA MET A 42 -4.04 0.00 -1.50
C MET A 42 -5.57 0.06 -1.34
N LYS A 43 -6.32 0.01 -2.44
CA LYS A 43 -7.78 -0.12 -2.37
C LYS A 43 -8.18 -1.52 -1.92
N ALA A 44 -9.25 -1.64 -1.14
CA ALA A 44 -9.78 -2.93 -0.71
C ALA A 44 -10.18 -3.82 -1.90
N ASP A 45 -10.73 -3.21 -2.95
CA ASP A 45 -11.10 -3.91 -4.19
C ASP A 45 -9.92 -4.56 -4.89
N ASP A 46 -8.72 -3.97 -4.80
CA ASP A 46 -7.53 -4.47 -5.48
C ASP A 46 -6.98 -5.76 -4.87
N ILE A 47 -7.38 -6.10 -3.64
CA ILE A 47 -6.92 -7.31 -2.95
C ILE A 47 -8.07 -8.26 -2.58
N ARG A 48 -9.31 -7.93 -2.94
CA ARG A 48 -10.46 -8.77 -2.62
C ARG A 48 -10.32 -10.14 -3.31
N GLY A 49 -10.37 -11.21 -2.52
CA GLY A 49 -10.28 -12.59 -3.01
C GLY A 49 -8.86 -13.02 -3.41
N LEU A 50 -7.84 -12.18 -3.21
CA LEU A 50 -6.46 -12.56 -3.40
C LEU A 50 -5.90 -13.25 -2.16
N THR A 51 -5.10 -14.29 -2.35
CA THR A 51 -4.31 -14.90 -1.28
C THR A 51 -3.15 -13.99 -0.87
N PRO A 52 -2.57 -14.16 0.34
CA PRO A 52 -1.37 -13.43 0.74
C PRO A 52 -0.23 -13.42 -0.29
N SER A 53 0.03 -14.56 -0.95
CA SER A 53 1.06 -14.66 -1.99
C SER A 53 0.70 -13.87 -3.25
N GLN A 54 -0.57 -13.87 -3.67
CA GLN A 54 -1.03 -13.08 -4.81
C GLN A 54 -0.97 -11.58 -4.52
N ILE A 55 -1.26 -11.17 -3.28
CA ILE A 55 -1.09 -9.78 -2.85
C ILE A 55 0.40 -9.40 -2.89
N GLN A 56 1.27 -10.26 -2.34
CA GLN A 56 2.71 -10.05 -2.38
C GLN A 56 3.23 -9.87 -3.81
N GLU A 57 2.82 -10.73 -4.73
CA GLU A 57 3.23 -10.66 -6.14
C GLU A 57 2.70 -9.39 -6.84
N LYS A 58 1.40 -9.09 -6.67
CA LYS A 58 0.74 -7.94 -7.30
C LYS A 58 1.34 -6.60 -6.87
N PHE A 59 1.78 -6.50 -5.62
CA PHE A 59 2.34 -5.27 -5.05
C PHE A 59 3.85 -5.31 -4.86
N ALA A 60 4.51 -6.39 -5.30
CA ALA A 60 5.94 -6.63 -5.11
C ALA A 60 6.39 -6.33 -3.66
N LEU A 61 5.73 -6.97 -2.69
CA LEU A 61 6.02 -6.75 -1.27
C LEU A 61 7.28 -7.55 -0.85
N PRO A 62 8.15 -6.99 0.01
CA PRO A 62 9.37 -7.66 0.47
C PRO A 62 9.08 -8.90 1.30
N THR A 63 7.92 -8.96 1.95
CA THR A 63 7.47 -10.08 2.78
C THR A 63 6.02 -10.43 2.47
N THR A 64 5.66 -11.69 2.72
CA THR A 64 4.29 -12.16 2.57
C THR A 64 3.44 -11.55 3.69
N PRO A 65 2.39 -10.76 3.37
CA PRO A 65 1.57 -10.15 4.40
C PRO A 65 0.76 -11.22 5.14
N LYS A 66 0.55 -11.02 6.44
CA LYS A 66 -0.25 -11.91 7.31
C LYS A 66 -1.53 -11.24 7.79
N PHE A 67 -1.50 -9.91 7.87
CA PHE A 67 -2.57 -9.10 8.42
C PHE A 67 -2.99 -8.01 7.44
N ILE A 68 -4.22 -7.55 7.61
CA ILE A 68 -4.81 -6.41 6.95
C ILE A 68 -5.45 -5.49 7.99
N ALA A 69 -5.32 -4.18 7.79
CA ALA A 69 -6.02 -3.15 8.57
C ALA A 69 -6.71 -2.17 7.63
N ASP A 70 -7.81 -1.57 8.09
CA ASP A 70 -8.49 -0.51 7.38
C ASP A 70 -7.75 0.81 7.62
N VAL A 71 -7.65 1.64 6.60
CA VAL A 71 -6.95 2.93 6.63
C VAL A 71 -7.92 4.01 6.21
N GLU A 72 -8.41 4.78 7.16
CA GLU A 72 -9.28 5.93 6.88
C GLU A 72 -8.44 7.20 6.76
N LEU A 73 -8.59 7.91 5.65
CA LEU A 73 -7.94 9.20 5.40
C LEU A 73 -9.01 10.27 5.21
N ASP A 74 -8.83 11.41 5.89
CA ASP A 74 -9.76 12.53 5.78
C ASP A 74 -9.57 13.30 4.46
N ALA A 75 -10.60 14.04 4.05
CA ALA A 75 -10.51 14.99 2.96
C ALA A 75 -9.39 16.01 3.20
N GLY A 76 -8.73 16.45 2.13
CA GLY A 76 -7.53 17.29 2.17
C GLY A 76 -6.22 16.52 2.37
N THR A 77 -6.27 15.21 2.66
CA THR A 77 -5.05 14.41 2.77
C THR A 77 -4.37 14.28 1.41
N ARG A 78 -3.09 14.63 1.35
CA ARG A 78 -2.26 14.45 0.16
C ARG A 78 -1.57 13.11 0.17
N ILE A 79 -1.83 12.32 -0.85
CA ILE A 79 -1.25 10.99 -1.04
C ILE A 79 -0.60 10.92 -2.40
N ARG A 80 0.38 10.04 -2.54
CA ARG A 80 1.00 9.75 -3.83
C ARG A 80 0.56 8.38 -4.29
N THR A 81 0.34 8.24 -5.60
CA THR A 81 -0.10 6.99 -6.20
C THR A 81 0.66 6.70 -7.49
N GLY A 82 0.83 5.40 -7.77
CA GLY A 82 1.49 4.92 -8.97
C GLY A 82 1.46 3.39 -9.04
N THR A 83 1.92 2.87 -10.17
CA THR A 83 2.04 1.42 -10.38
C THR A 83 3.25 0.86 -9.63
N ALA A 84 3.06 -0.23 -8.89
CA ALA A 84 4.13 -0.96 -8.22
C ALA A 84 5.18 -1.45 -9.23
N ASN A 85 6.45 -1.15 -8.94
CA ASN A 85 7.59 -1.59 -9.73
C ASN A 85 7.81 -3.09 -9.57
N PRO A 86 8.31 -3.82 -10.59
CA PRO A 86 8.90 -5.13 -10.37
C PRO A 86 10.03 -5.05 -9.34
N LEU A 87 9.86 -5.70 -8.19
CA LEU A 87 10.79 -5.71 -7.06
C LEU A 87 10.77 -7.07 -6.36
N PHE A 88 11.85 -7.42 -5.67
CA PHE A 88 11.99 -8.66 -4.88
C PHE A 88 11.67 -9.95 -5.66
N GLY A 89 11.90 -9.96 -6.97
CA GLY A 89 11.59 -11.09 -7.85
C GLY A 89 10.13 -11.16 -8.34
N PHE A 90 9.28 -10.22 -7.96
CA PHE A 90 7.89 -10.12 -8.41
C PHE A 90 7.73 -9.09 -9.52
N GLN A 91 6.70 -9.27 -10.35
CA GLN A 91 6.38 -8.33 -11.42
C GLN A 91 5.70 -7.05 -10.92
N GLY A 92 5.09 -7.06 -9.74
CA GLY A 92 4.32 -5.93 -9.24
C GLY A 92 3.14 -5.62 -10.17
N GLY A 93 2.92 -4.33 -10.47
CA GLY A 93 1.87 -3.88 -11.38
C GLY A 93 0.56 -3.44 -10.72
N GLY A 94 0.38 -3.69 -9.42
CA GLY A 94 -0.73 -3.15 -8.65
C GLY A 94 -0.65 -1.61 -8.50
N GLN A 95 -1.79 -0.94 -8.47
CA GLN A 95 -1.85 0.48 -8.14
C GLN A 95 -1.70 0.65 -6.63
N GLN A 96 -0.62 1.29 -6.18
CA GLN A 96 -0.36 1.50 -4.75
C GLN A 96 -0.36 2.98 -4.40
N PHE A 97 -0.48 3.25 -3.10
CA PHE A 97 -0.51 4.58 -2.55
C PHE A 97 0.49 4.70 -1.40
N ASP A 98 1.08 5.88 -1.24
CA ASP A 98 1.92 6.21 -0.10
C ASP A 98 1.61 7.57 0.52
N LEU A 99 1.79 7.66 1.83
CA LEU A 99 1.62 8.89 2.62
C LEU A 99 2.80 9.86 2.49
N MET A 100 3.81 9.57 1.66
CA MET A 100 5.00 10.42 1.47
C MET A 100 5.73 10.76 2.79
N GLY A 101 5.70 9.86 3.77
CA GLY A 101 6.29 10.06 5.10
C GLY A 101 5.42 10.81 6.11
N GLN A 102 4.20 11.23 5.71
CA GLN A 102 3.23 11.79 6.65
C GLN A 102 2.75 10.71 7.63
N ARG A 103 2.50 11.11 8.89
CA ARG A 103 1.89 10.26 9.93
C ARG A 103 0.43 10.67 10.12
N VAL A 104 -0.37 10.42 9.10
CA VAL A 104 -1.80 10.76 9.04
C VAL A 104 -2.62 9.50 8.80
N GLY A 105 -3.92 9.59 9.05
CA GLY A 105 -4.86 8.49 8.87
C GLY A 105 -5.14 7.71 10.14
N ASN A 106 -6.34 7.14 10.18
CA ASN A 106 -6.80 6.29 11.26
C ASN A 106 -6.72 4.82 10.81
N PHE A 107 -5.86 4.04 11.46
CA PHE A 107 -5.67 2.63 11.17
C PHE A 107 -6.50 1.81 12.15
N THR A 108 -7.44 1.02 11.66
CA THR A 108 -8.39 0.28 12.49
C THR A 108 -8.61 -1.14 11.98
N ASN A 109 -9.39 -1.93 12.73
CA ASN A 109 -9.82 -3.28 12.33
C ASN A 109 -8.68 -4.23 11.85
N PRO A 110 -7.58 -4.37 12.61
CA PRO A 110 -6.53 -5.30 12.26
C PRO A 110 -7.05 -6.73 12.34
N ARG A 111 -6.87 -7.49 11.26
CA ARG A 111 -7.36 -8.87 11.15
C ARG A 111 -6.42 -9.72 10.28
N PRO A 112 -6.39 -11.05 10.45
CA PRO A 112 -5.65 -11.93 9.55
C PRO A 112 -6.17 -11.84 8.11
N LEU A 113 -5.28 -11.98 7.14
CA LEU A 113 -5.69 -12.23 5.76
C LEU A 113 -6.25 -13.66 5.64
N PRO A 114 -7.27 -13.89 4.79
CA PRO A 114 -7.87 -15.19 4.57
C PRO A 114 -6.93 -16.19 3.87
#